data_AF-A0A497P4E9-F1
#
_entry.id   AF-A0A497P4E9-F1
#
_cell.length_a   1.000
_cell.length_b   1.000
_cell.length_c   1.000
_cell.angle_alpha   90.00
_cell.angle_beta   90.00
_cell.angle_gamma   90.00
#
_symmetry.space_group_name_H-M   'P 1'
#
loop_
_entity.id
_entity.type
_entity.pdbx_description
1 polymer ?
#
loop_
_entity_poly.entity_id
_entity_poly.type
_entity_poly.pdbx_seq_one_letter_code
_entity_poly.pdbx_strand_id
1 'polypeptide(L)'
;KYFVNRIKEKLGIDYAYANKLVIKDGKLTGEVEEPIIDSERKGELIRELAKKENLLLEEIVAVGDGANDRFMLQSSGLGIALNAKDILKKVANGVLTKENLTGFLYCLGTPEKKLREVVSKSSKKEAA
;
A
#
# COMPACT_ATOMS: atom_id res chain seq x y z
N LYS A 1 10.12 6.65 -8.14
CA LYS A 1 9.94 5.35 -8.83
C LYS A 1 11.09 4.40 -8.53
N TYR A 2 12.35 4.86 -8.54
CA TYR A 2 13.54 4.04 -8.24
C TYR A 2 13.37 3.03 -7.08
N PHE A 3 13.00 3.48 -5.87
CA PHE A 3 12.85 2.59 -4.72
C PHE A 3 11.69 1.61 -4.85
N VAL A 4 10.50 2.10 -5.21
CA VAL A 4 9.29 1.28 -5.29
C VAL A 4 9.41 0.21 -6.39
N ASN A 5 10.07 0.51 -7.51
CA ASN A 5 10.28 -0.48 -8.57
C ASN A 5 11.16 -1.64 -8.11
N ARG A 6 12.21 -1.39 -7.31
CA ARG A 6 13.03 -2.45 -6.72
C ARG A 6 12.22 -3.34 -5.78
N ILE A 7 11.34 -2.74 -4.97
CA ILE A 7 10.44 -3.49 -4.08
C ILE A 7 9.45 -4.32 -4.91
N LYS A 8 8.88 -3.71 -5.96
CA LYS A 8 7.99 -4.38 -6.91
C LYS A 8 8.62 -5.64 -7.49
N GLU A 9 9.82 -5.52 -8.04
CA GLU A 9 10.57 -6.63 -8.63
C GLU A 9 10.91 -7.70 -7.58
N LYS A 10 11.39 -7.29 -6.41
CA LYS A 10 11.79 -8.21 -5.33
C LYS A 10 10.60 -9.02 -4.80
N LEU A 11 9.42 -8.42 -4.71
CA LEU A 11 8.23 -9.02 -4.12
C LEU A 11 7.24 -9.58 -5.15
N GLY A 12 7.48 -9.37 -6.44
CA GLY A 12 6.56 -9.78 -7.50
C GLY A 12 5.24 -9.03 -7.50
N ILE A 13 5.24 -7.74 -7.14
CA ILE A 13 4.03 -6.90 -7.14
C ILE A 13 3.66 -6.52 -8.58
N ASP A 14 2.37 -6.50 -8.91
CA ASP A 14 1.91 -6.20 -10.27
C ASP A 14 2.07 -4.73 -10.64
N TYR A 15 1.79 -3.82 -9.69
CA TYR A 15 1.74 -2.38 -9.91
C TYR A 15 2.57 -1.57 -8.91
N ALA A 16 3.23 -0.53 -9.40
CA ALA A 16 4.02 0.38 -8.60
C ALA A 16 3.86 1.81 -9.11
N TYR A 17 3.32 2.67 -8.25
CA TYR A 17 3.15 4.09 -8.53
C TYR A 17 3.92 4.92 -7.50
N ALA A 18 4.73 5.85 -7.97
CA ALA A 18 5.52 6.75 -7.14
C ALA A 18 5.99 7.96 -7.94
N ASN A 19 6.32 9.04 -7.25
CA ASN A 19 7.00 10.21 -7.80
C ASN A 19 8.32 9.82 -8.46
N LYS A 20 8.62 10.36 -9.65
CA LYS A 20 9.90 10.15 -10.31
C LYS A 20 10.82 11.33 -9.99
N LEU A 21 11.94 11.03 -9.35
CA LEU A 21 12.97 12.03 -9.02
C LEU A 21 13.72 12.38 -10.30
N VAL A 22 13.92 13.67 -10.56
CA VAL A 22 14.71 14.14 -11.69
C VAL A 22 16.19 13.98 -11.36
N ILE A 23 16.92 13.33 -12.28
CA ILE A 23 18.37 13.11 -12.18
C ILE A 23 19.02 13.72 -13.41
N LYS A 24 20.00 14.61 -13.20
CA LYS A 24 20.83 15.20 -14.25
C LYS A 24 22.29 14.94 -13.89
N ASP A 25 23.06 14.45 -14.85
CA ASP A 25 24.49 14.15 -14.69
C ASP A 25 24.80 13.26 -13.46
N GLY A 26 23.94 12.26 -13.23
CA GLY A 26 24.05 11.33 -12.10
C GLY A 26 23.71 11.92 -10.73
N LYS A 27 23.21 13.16 -10.64
CA LYS A 27 22.86 13.85 -9.39
C LYS A 27 21.36 14.14 -9.31
N LEU A 28 20.82 14.06 -8.10
CA LEU A 28 19.44 14.49 -7.80
C LEU A 28 19.35 16.01 -7.93
N THR A 29 18.36 16.49 -8.69
CA THR A 29 18.15 17.95 -8.84
C THR A 29 17.29 18.55 -7.73
N GLY A 30 16.56 17.71 -6.98
CA GLY A 30 15.53 18.12 -6.02
C GLY A 30 14.14 18.27 -6.64
N GLU A 31 14.03 18.17 -7.96
CA GLU A 31 12.76 18.23 -8.68
C GLU A 31 12.10 16.85 -8.80
N VAL A 32 10.79 16.85 -8.97
CA VAL A 32 9.96 15.66 -9.19
C VAL A 32 9.23 15.83 -10.52
N GLU A 33 9.20 14.78 -11.34
CA GLU A 33 8.43 14.78 -12.58
C GLU A 33 6.93 14.66 -12.31
N GLU A 34 6.15 15.42 -13.07
CA GLU A 34 4.69 15.29 -13.12
C GLU A 34 4.24 13.99 -13.84
N PRO A 35 3.07 13.43 -13.51
CA PRO A 35 2.18 13.87 -12.43
C PRO A 35 2.70 13.47 -11.05
N ILE A 36 2.58 14.39 -10.08
CA ILE A 36 2.86 14.12 -8.66
C ILE A 36 1.81 13.14 -8.10
N ILE A 37 2.27 12.14 -7.36
CA ILE A 37 1.46 11.19 -6.60
C ILE A 37 1.13 11.80 -5.23
N ASP A 38 0.09 12.62 -5.20
CA ASP A 38 -0.47 13.19 -3.98
C ASP A 38 -1.65 12.34 -3.44
N SER A 39 -2.41 12.90 -2.49
CA SER A 39 -3.53 12.20 -1.87
C SER A 39 -4.65 11.91 -2.88
N GLU A 40 -5.05 12.90 -3.68
CA GLU A 40 -6.12 12.75 -4.66
C GLU A 40 -5.73 11.75 -5.75
N ARG A 41 -4.49 11.87 -6.27
CA ARG A 41 -3.96 10.94 -7.28
C ARG A 41 -3.93 9.51 -6.78
N LYS A 42 -3.64 9.26 -5.51
CA LYS A 42 -3.74 7.90 -4.92
C LYS A 42 -5.18 7.36 -4.94
N GLY A 43 -6.18 8.21 -4.67
CA GLY A 43 -7.59 7.82 -4.79
C GLY A 43 -8.01 7.53 -6.25
N GLU A 44 -7.52 8.32 -7.20
CA GLU A 44 -7.75 8.07 -8.63
C GLU A 44 -7.13 6.76 -9.09
N LEU A 45 -5.90 6.46 -8.65
CA LEU A 45 -5.21 5.21 -8.97
C LEU A 45 -6.01 3.97 -8.54
N ILE A 46 -6.71 4.02 -7.40
CA ILE A 46 -7.61 2.94 -6.98
C ILE A 46 -8.72 2.72 -8.01
N ARG A 47 -9.39 3.80 -8.45
CA ARG A 47 -10.47 3.72 -9.47
C ARG A 47 -9.95 3.24 -10.83
N GLU A 48 -8.78 3.71 -11.24
CA GLU A 48 -8.14 3.30 -12.49
C GLU A 48 -7.76 1.81 -12.46
N LEU A 49 -7.18 1.33 -11.36
CA LEU A 49 -6.83 -0.07 -11.18
C LEU A 49 -8.10 -0.94 -11.11
N ALA A 50 -9.14 -0.51 -10.39
CA ALA A 50 -10.42 -1.21 -10.34
C ALA A 50 -10.98 -1.44 -11.74
N LYS A 51 -11.03 -0.38 -12.55
CA LYS A 51 -11.49 -0.46 -13.94
C LYS A 51 -10.60 -1.35 -14.80
N LYS A 52 -9.28 -1.26 -14.62
CA LYS A 52 -8.30 -2.04 -15.39
C LYS A 52 -8.41 -3.54 -15.10
N GLU A 53 -8.57 -3.90 -13.83
CA GLU A 53 -8.66 -5.30 -13.37
C GLU A 53 -10.09 -5.84 -13.38
N ASN A 54 -11.06 -5.03 -13.83
CA ASN A 54 -12.49 -5.37 -13.82
C ASN A 54 -13.00 -5.79 -12.42
N LEU A 55 -12.64 -4.99 -11.41
CA LEU A 55 -13.05 -5.15 -10.02
C LEU A 55 -14.03 -4.04 -9.62
N LEU A 56 -14.94 -4.37 -8.73
CA LEU A 56 -15.74 -3.38 -8.00
C LEU A 56 -14.89 -2.71 -6.93
N LEU A 57 -15.20 -1.46 -6.55
CA LEU A 57 -14.44 -0.76 -5.51
C LEU A 57 -14.58 -1.48 -4.16
N GLU A 58 -15.73 -2.11 -3.92
CA GLU A 58 -16.05 -2.92 -2.74
C GLU A 58 -15.12 -4.13 -2.59
N GLU A 59 -14.50 -4.61 -3.67
CA GLU A 59 -13.55 -5.72 -3.67
C GLU A 59 -12.12 -5.27 -3.37
N ILE A 60 -11.88 -3.96 -3.26
CA ILE A 60 -10.55 -3.39 -3.05
C ILE A 60 -10.32 -3.11 -1.57
N VAL A 61 -9.15 -3.54 -1.11
CA VAL A 61 -8.65 -3.24 0.24
C VAL A 61 -7.44 -2.32 0.12
N ALA A 62 -7.49 -1.18 0.81
CA ALA A 62 -6.38 -0.22 0.86
C ALA A 62 -5.78 -0.14 2.27
N VAL A 63 -4.46 0.00 2.36
CA VAL A 63 -3.74 0.14 3.64
C VAL A 63 -2.85 1.39 3.58
N GLY A 64 -2.89 2.21 4.63
CA GLY A 64 -2.08 3.42 4.73
C GLY A 64 -1.84 3.86 6.16
N ASP A 65 -0.93 4.81 6.36
CA ASP A 65 -0.50 5.32 7.67
C ASP A 65 -0.61 6.85 7.80
N GLY A 66 -0.59 7.56 6.66
CA GLY A 66 -0.51 9.02 6.61
C GLY A 66 -1.76 9.72 6.09
N ALA A 67 -1.83 11.05 6.30
CA ALA A 67 -2.91 11.88 5.75
C ALA A 67 -3.03 11.79 4.22
N ASN A 68 -1.91 11.54 3.53
CA ASN A 68 -1.86 11.38 2.07
C ASN A 68 -2.54 10.10 1.58
N ASP A 69 -2.94 9.19 2.47
CA ASP A 69 -3.66 7.97 2.11
C ASP A 69 -5.18 8.13 2.25
N ARG A 70 -5.65 9.30 2.71
CA ARG A 70 -7.07 9.55 2.98
C ARG A 70 -7.97 9.20 1.80
N PHE A 71 -7.70 9.75 0.62
CA PHE A 71 -8.54 9.48 -0.55
C PHE A 71 -8.35 8.05 -1.09
N MET A 72 -7.17 7.44 -0.89
CA MET A 72 -6.94 6.04 -1.22
C MET A 72 -7.85 5.11 -0.40
N LEU A 73 -7.90 5.32 0.92
CA LEU A 73 -8.76 4.54 1.82
C LEU A 73 -10.24 4.79 1.53
N GLN A 74 -10.64 6.05 1.37
CA GLN A 74 -12.04 6.42 1.09
C GLN A 74 -12.55 5.90 -0.27
N SER A 75 -11.65 5.63 -1.22
CA SER A 75 -12.02 5.12 -2.55
C SER A 75 -12.06 3.58 -2.63
N SER A 76 -11.77 2.90 -1.53
CA SER A 76 -11.73 1.43 -1.43
C SER A 76 -12.89 0.89 -0.60
N GLY A 77 -13.29 -0.36 -0.84
CA GLY A 77 -14.31 -1.05 -0.06
C GLY A 77 -13.92 -1.26 1.41
N LEU A 78 -12.63 -1.52 1.66
CA LEU A 78 -12.08 -1.67 2.99
C LEU A 78 -10.76 -0.89 3.13
N GLY A 79 -10.84 0.29 3.75
CA GLY A 79 -9.69 1.11 4.10
C GLY A 79 -9.17 0.81 5.51
N ILE A 80 -7.90 0.41 5.64
CA ILE A 80 -7.27 0.06 6.91
C ILE A 80 -6.11 1.01 7.23
N ALA A 81 -6.20 1.66 8.38
CA ALA A 81 -5.14 2.50 8.91
C ALA A 81 -4.14 1.67 9.74
N LEU A 82 -2.88 1.60 9.32
CA LEU A 82 -1.81 0.88 10.02
C LEU A 82 -0.89 1.87 10.73
N ASN A 83 -0.78 1.77 12.06
CA ASN A 83 0.05 2.67 12.89
C ASN A 83 -0.11 4.15 12.52
N ALA A 84 -1.33 4.52 12.15
CA ALA A 84 -1.57 5.76 11.44
C ALA A 84 -1.69 6.97 12.36
N LYS A 85 -1.58 8.16 11.77
CA LYS A 85 -1.95 9.41 12.42
C LYS A 85 -3.47 9.50 12.60
N ASP A 86 -3.93 10.25 13.60
CA ASP A 86 -5.36 10.34 13.95
C ASP A 86 -6.25 10.86 12.81
N ILE A 87 -5.70 11.70 11.94
CA ILE A 87 -6.40 12.19 10.75
C ILE A 87 -6.80 11.06 9.80
N LEU A 88 -5.96 10.03 9.65
CA LEU A 88 -6.27 8.88 8.80
C LEU A 88 -7.19 7.89 9.54
N LYS A 89 -6.99 7.68 10.85
CA LYS A 89 -7.85 6.79 11.65
C LYS A 89 -9.33 7.18 11.57
N LYS A 90 -9.62 8.49 11.53
CA LYS A 90 -11.01 9.03 11.45
C LYS A 90 -11.74 8.68 10.16
N VAL A 91 -11.02 8.33 9.09
CA VAL A 91 -11.60 8.02 7.78
C VAL A 91 -11.46 6.55 7.38
N ALA A 92 -10.72 5.76 8.14
CA ALA A 92 -10.51 4.34 7.89
C ALA A 92 -11.68 3.50 8.43
N ASN A 93 -11.98 2.38 7.78
CA ASN A 93 -12.95 1.40 8.26
C ASN A 93 -12.39 0.58 9.45
N GLY A 94 -11.07 0.39 9.50
CA GLY A 94 -10.39 -0.33 10.56
C GLY A 94 -9.02 0.25 10.89
N VAL A 95 -8.55 0.00 12.11
CA VAL A 95 -7.23 0.45 12.58
C VAL A 95 -6.44 -0.73 13.12
N LEU A 96 -5.20 -0.89 12.64
CA LEU A 96 -4.22 -1.83 13.17
C LEU A 96 -3.09 -1.07 13.84
N THR A 97 -2.82 -1.39 15.11
CA THR A 97 -1.80 -0.74 15.94
C THR A 97 -0.55 -1.59 16.18
N LYS A 98 -0.43 -2.73 15.50
CA LYS A 98 0.75 -3.61 15.58
C LYS A 98 1.80 -3.18 14.56
N GLU A 99 3.07 -3.39 14.90
CA GLU A 99 4.23 -3.07 14.04
C GLU A 99 4.41 -4.02 12.83
N ASN A 100 3.40 -4.80 12.46
CA ASN A 100 3.48 -5.69 11.30
C ASN A 100 2.18 -5.79 10.51
N LEU A 101 2.33 -6.14 9.24
CA LEU A 101 1.24 -6.34 8.30
C LEU A 101 0.48 -7.65 8.52
N THR A 102 0.94 -8.57 9.39
CA THR A 102 0.26 -9.85 9.61
C THR A 102 -1.16 -9.68 10.15
N GLY A 103 -1.39 -8.61 10.92
CA GLY A 103 -2.74 -8.22 11.40
C GLY A 103 -3.76 -8.08 10.27
N PHE A 104 -3.32 -7.63 9.10
CA PHE A 104 -4.15 -7.46 7.90
C PHE A 104 -4.82 -8.76 7.46
N LEU A 105 -4.10 -9.88 7.57
CA LEU A 105 -4.62 -11.16 7.10
C LEU A 105 -5.82 -11.64 7.95
N TYR A 106 -5.89 -11.25 9.22
CA TYR A 106 -7.09 -11.47 10.05
C TYR A 106 -8.28 -10.65 9.55
N CYS A 107 -8.06 -9.40 9.10
CA CYS A 107 -9.10 -8.57 8.50
C CYS A 107 -9.67 -9.18 7.21
N LEU A 108 -8.87 -9.95 6.48
CA LEU A 108 -9.29 -10.71 5.30
C LEU A 108 -9.90 -12.08 5.63
N GLY A 109 -10.16 -12.38 6.91
CA GLY A 109 -10.77 -13.64 7.34
C GLY A 109 -9.83 -14.85 7.29
N THR A 110 -8.51 -14.64 7.27
CA THR A 110 -7.55 -15.76 7.26
C THR A 110 -7.57 -16.49 8.62
N PRO A 111 -7.80 -17.82 8.65
CA PRO A 111 -7.78 -18.58 9.89
C PRO A 111 -6.39 -18.60 10.55
N GLU A 112 -6.34 -18.61 11.88
CA GLU A 112 -5.08 -18.57 12.64
C GLU A 112 -4.11 -19.70 12.26
N LYS A 113 -4.61 -20.92 11.99
CA LYS A 113 -3.79 -22.05 11.56
C LYS A 113 -2.99 -21.71 10.28
N LYS A 114 -3.66 -21.13 9.28
CA LYS A 114 -3.04 -20.74 8.01
C LYS A 114 -2.05 -19.60 8.21
N LEU A 115 -2.30 -18.69 9.15
CA LEU A 115 -1.38 -17.61 9.49
C LEU A 115 -0.08 -18.12 10.09
N ARG A 116 -0.14 -19.06 11.03
CA ARG A 116 1.07 -19.67 11.62
C ARG A 116 1.93 -20.35 10.56
N GLU A 117 1.32 -21.00 9.57
CA GLU A 117 2.03 -21.60 8.44
C GLU A 117 2.72 -20.56 7.55
N VAL A 118 2.06 -19.44 7.24
CA VAL A 118 2.64 -18.36 6.43
C VAL A 118 3.79 -17.67 7.15
N VAL A 119 3.60 -17.31 8.42
CA VAL A 119 4.62 -16.61 9.23
C VAL A 119 5.85 -17.49 9.46
N SER A 120 5.65 -18.78 9.79
CA SER A 120 6.78 -19.70 10.04
C SER A 120 7.63 -19.98 8.80
N LYS A 121 7.04 -19.94 7.59
CA LYS A 121 7.79 -20.06 6.32
C LYS A 121 8.64 -18.83 6.04
N SER A 122 8.16 -17.62 6.36
CA SER A 122 8.93 -16.38 6.19
C SER A 122 10.16 -16.35 7.09
N SER A 123 10.04 -16.71 8.38
CA SER A 123 11.18 -16.70 9.32
C SER A 123 12.29 -17.68 8.94
N LYS A 124 11.97 -18.79 8.28
CA LYS A 124 12.97 -19.76 7.79
C LYS A 124 13.70 -19.27 6.53
N LYS A 125 13.08 -18.38 5.75
CA LYS A 125 13.65 -17.84 4.51
C LYS A 125 14.58 -16.65 4.75
N GLU A 126 14.47 -15.98 5.89
CA GLU A 126 15.40 -14.92 6.34
C GLU A 126 16.64 -15.47 7.07
N ALA A 127 16.59 -16.72 7.52
CA ALA A 127 17.68 -17.40 8.24
C ALA A 127 18.57 -18.28 7.35
N ALA A 128 18.32 -18.31 6.03
CA ALA A 128 19.06 -19.08 5.02
C ALA A 128 19.57 -18.15 3.92
#